data_AF-A0A1E3SZR4-F1
#
_entry.id   AF-A0A1E3SZR4-F1
#
_cell.length_a   1.000
_cell.length_b   1.000
_cell.length_c   1.000
_cell.angle_alpha   90.00
_cell.angle_beta   90.00
_cell.angle_gamma   90.00
#
_symmetry.space_group_name_H-M   'P 1'
#
loop_
_entity.id
_entity.type
_entity.pdbx_description
1 polymer ?
#
loop_
_entity_poly.entity_id
_entity_poly.type
_entity_poly.pdbx_seq_one_letter_code
_entity_poly.pdbx_strand_id
1 'polypeptide(L)'
;MTLSLTPAEAQAKIQQIEDARNQAVATLQKIEDSQQLMLGSAWKGGSATAYGHTSATQNDDINQIINNLNQIVETASAQIRSVANMDNN
;
A
#
# COMPACT_ATOMS: atom_id res chain seq x y z
N MET A 1 4.52 -31.94 6.04
CA MET A 1 5.53 -30.87 5.99
C MET A 1 5.14 -29.86 7.05
N THR A 2 5.78 -29.89 8.22
CA THR A 2 5.70 -28.77 9.16
C THR A 2 6.45 -27.62 8.50
N LEU A 3 5.73 -26.57 8.12
CA LEU A 3 6.31 -25.38 7.52
C LEU A 3 6.99 -24.58 8.65
N SER A 4 8.14 -25.08 9.10
CA SER A 4 8.96 -24.50 10.16
C SER A 4 9.68 -23.29 9.58
N LEU A 5 9.15 -22.10 9.87
CA LEU A 5 9.74 -20.83 9.49
C LEU A 5 10.60 -20.37 10.66
N THR A 6 11.92 -20.38 10.51
CA THR A 6 12.79 -19.91 11.60
C THR A 6 12.51 -18.43 11.90
N PRO A 7 12.78 -17.93 13.12
CA PRO A 7 12.56 -16.52 13.45
C PRO A 7 13.28 -15.55 12.49
N ALA A 8 14.46 -15.92 12.00
CA ALA A 8 15.22 -15.12 11.02
C ALA A 8 14.53 -15.08 9.64
N GLU A 9 14.05 -16.22 9.15
CA GLU A 9 13.32 -16.28 7.88
C GLU A 9 11.96 -15.58 7.98
N ALA A 10 11.30 -15.64 9.13
CA ALA A 10 10.07 -14.92 9.43
C ALA A 10 10.29 -13.40 9.35
N GLN A 11 11.34 -12.90 9.99
CA GLN A 11 11.69 -11.48 9.93
C GLN A 11 12.03 -11.03 8.50
N ALA A 12 12.77 -11.84 7.74
CA ALA A 12 13.10 -11.54 6.35
C ALA A 12 11.85 -11.44 5.46
N LYS A 13 10.88 -12.34 5.64
CA LYS A 13 9.60 -12.29 4.91
C LYS A 13 8.75 -11.09 5.29
N ILE A 14 8.71 -10.73 6.57
CA ILE A 14 8.04 -9.51 7.04
C ILE A 14 8.65 -8.28 6.35
N GLN A 15 9.98 -8.18 6.33
CA GLN A 15 10.67 -7.08 5.68
C GLN A 15 10.34 -6.99 4.19
N GLN A 16 10.33 -8.11 3.47
CA GLN A 16 9.96 -8.14 2.05
C GLN A 16 8.54 -7.61 1.80
N ILE A 17 7.58 -7.98 2.66
CA ILE A 17 6.19 -7.53 2.57
C ILE A 17 6.08 -6.04 2.87
N GLU A 18 6.80 -5.55 3.89
CA GLU A 18 6.85 -4.13 4.24
C GLU A 18 7.47 -3.28 3.12
N ASP A 19 8.57 -3.74 2.51
CA ASP A 19 9.26 -3.06 1.42
C ASP A 19 8.38 -2.98 0.17
N ALA A 20 7.71 -4.07 -0.20
CA ALA A 20 6.77 -4.09 -1.31
C ALA A 20 5.60 -3.12 -1.09
N ARG A 21 5.06 -3.05 0.14
CA ARG A 21 4.05 -2.06 0.51
C ARG A 21 4.59 -0.64 0.38
N ASN A 22 5.78 -0.36 0.88
CA ASN A 22 6.38 0.97 0.82
C ASN A 22 6.55 1.42 -0.65
N GLN A 23 6.97 0.52 -1.54
CA GLN A 23 7.07 0.78 -2.97
C GLN A 23 5.71 1.06 -3.62
N ALA A 24 4.67 0.31 -3.26
CA ALA A 24 3.31 0.53 -3.74
C ALA A 24 2.78 1.89 -3.28
N VAL A 25 2.90 2.23 -1.98
CA VAL A 25 2.50 3.52 -1.41
C VAL A 25 3.22 4.68 -2.12
N ALA A 26 4.54 4.58 -2.31
CA ALA A 26 5.31 5.62 -3.00
C ALA A 26 4.88 5.80 -4.46
N THR A 27 4.45 4.74 -5.14
CA THR A 27 3.93 4.82 -6.51
C THR A 27 2.56 5.51 -6.53
N LEU A 28 1.69 5.18 -5.58
CA LEU A 28 0.37 5.79 -5.44
C LEU A 28 0.47 7.29 -5.12
N GLN A 29 1.38 7.68 -4.23
CA GLN A 29 1.64 9.10 -3.92
C GLN A 29 2.12 9.88 -5.15
N LYS A 30 2.98 9.30 -5.99
CA LYS A 30 3.38 9.94 -7.25
C LYS A 30 2.22 10.17 -8.22
N ILE A 31 1.22 9.28 -8.20
CA ILE A 31 0.00 9.43 -9.00
C ILE A 31 -0.81 10.61 -8.46
N GLU A 32 -1.04 10.66 -7.14
CA GLU A 32 -1.71 11.79 -6.47
C GLU A 32 -1.01 13.12 -6.77
N ASP A 33 0.32 13.20 -6.59
CA ASP A 33 1.10 14.40 -6.89
C ASP A 33 0.95 14.84 -8.36
N SER A 34 0.99 13.88 -9.29
CA SER A 34 0.79 14.17 -10.72
C SER A 34 -0.60 14.70 -11.01
N GLN A 35 -1.64 14.18 -10.34
CA GLN A 35 -3.01 14.68 -10.47
C GLN A 35 -3.16 16.11 -9.92
N GLN A 36 -2.56 16.40 -8.77
CA GLN A 36 -2.55 17.74 -8.19
C GLN A 36 -1.84 18.74 -9.10
N LEU A 37 -0.70 18.37 -9.69
CA LEU A 37 0.00 19.18 -10.67
C LEU A 37 -0.86 19.45 -11.91
N MET A 38 -1.60 18.45 -12.40
CA MET A 38 -2.52 18.62 -13.54
C MET A 38 -3.69 19.55 -13.22
N LEU A 39 -4.25 19.50 -12.00
CA LEU A 39 -5.27 20.45 -11.54
C LEU A 39 -4.74 21.88 -11.45
N GLY A 40 -3.51 22.04 -10.97
CA GLY A 40 -2.83 23.34 -10.92
C GLY A 40 -2.43 23.86 -12.31
N SER A 41 -2.23 22.96 -13.28
CA SER A 41 -1.73 23.28 -14.62
C SER A 41 -2.84 23.43 -15.65
N ALA A 42 -3.42 24.63 -15.74
CA ALA A 42 -4.05 25.16 -16.96
C ALA A 42 -5.23 24.40 -17.62
N TRP A 43 -5.93 23.50 -16.94
CA TRP A 43 -7.23 23.03 -17.46
C TRP A 43 -8.25 24.17 -17.27
N LYS A 44 -8.77 24.74 -18.36
CA LYS A 44 -9.82 25.78 -18.33
C LYS A 44 -11.15 25.24 -18.84
N GLY A 45 -12.26 25.62 -18.21
CA GLY A 45 -13.63 25.27 -18.62
C GLY A 45 -14.13 23.93 -18.04
N GLY A 46 -15.17 23.35 -18.66
CA GLY A 46 -15.86 22.16 -18.14
C GLY A 46 -14.97 20.92 -17.96
N SER A 47 -13.87 20.81 -18.72
CA SER A 47 -12.87 19.74 -18.57
C SER A 47 -12.14 19.80 -17.23
N ALA A 48 -11.89 21.00 -16.70
CA ALA A 48 -11.25 21.18 -15.39
C ALA A 48 -12.17 20.75 -14.25
N THR A 49 -13.47 21.07 -14.35
CA THR A 49 -14.49 20.64 -13.39
C THR A 49 -14.65 19.12 -13.40
N ALA A 50 -14.74 18.51 -14.58
CA ALA A 50 -14.83 17.06 -14.72
C ALA A 50 -13.58 16.36 -14.16
N TYR A 51 -12.39 16.84 -14.51
CA TYR A 51 -11.13 16.30 -14.00
C TYR A 51 -10.97 16.48 -12.49
N GLY A 52 -11.40 17.62 -11.93
CA GLY A 52 -11.43 17.86 -10.49
C GLY A 52 -12.30 16.86 -9.73
N HIS A 53 -13.46 16.50 -10.29
CA HIS A 53 -14.32 15.48 -9.66
C HIS A 53 -13.71 14.08 -9.76
N THR A 54 -13.19 13.71 -10.94
CA THR A 54 -12.54 12.41 -11.16
C THR A 54 -11.29 12.22 -10.30
N SER A 55 -10.43 13.24 -10.18
CA SER A 55 -9.22 13.18 -9.36
C SER A 55 -9.52 13.12 -7.86
N ALA A 56 -10.59 13.77 -7.39
CA ALA A 56 -11.04 13.63 -6.00
C ALA A 56 -11.43 12.18 -5.68
N THR A 57 -12.25 11.54 -6.53
CA THR A 57 -12.59 10.11 -6.38
C THR A 57 -11.34 9.22 -6.43
N GLN A 58 -10.42 9.50 -7.34
CA GLN A 58 -9.17 8.73 -7.45
C GLN A 58 -8.28 8.86 -6.20
N ASN A 59 -8.25 10.02 -5.54
CA ASN A 59 -7.53 10.19 -4.28
C ASN A 59 -8.17 9.37 -3.14
N ASP A 60 -9.49 9.35 -3.05
CA ASP A 60 -10.19 8.51 -2.07
C ASP A 60 -9.90 7.02 -2.30
N ASP A 61 -9.93 6.57 -3.56
CA ASP A 61 -9.59 5.21 -3.96
C ASP A 61 -8.13 4.87 -3.62
N ILE A 62 -7.18 5.77 -3.89
CA ILE A 62 -5.76 5.62 -3.55
C ILE A 62 -5.59 5.42 -2.04
N ASN A 63 -6.23 6.27 -1.23
CA ASN A 63 -6.18 6.17 0.23
C ASN A 63 -6.77 4.84 0.73
N GLN A 64 -7.88 4.39 0.13
CA GLN A 64 -8.46 3.09 0.45
C GLN A 64 -7.51 1.93 0.13
N ILE A 65 -6.83 1.98 -1.02
CA ILE A 65 -5.83 0.98 -1.41
C ILE A 65 -4.67 0.96 -0.40
N ILE A 66 -4.15 2.13 0.00
CA ILE A 66 -3.08 2.23 1.01
C ILE A 66 -3.51 1.61 2.34
N ASN A 67 -4.73 1.90 2.79
CA ASN A 67 -5.28 1.34 4.03
C ASN A 67 -5.39 -0.19 3.96
N ASN A 68 -5.89 -0.73 2.84
CA ASN A 68 -5.96 -2.18 2.63
C ASN A 68 -4.57 -2.81 2.61
N LEU A 69 -3.59 -2.20 1.94
CA LEU A 69 -2.21 -2.69 1.92
C LEU A 69 -1.63 -2.75 3.33
N ASN A 70 -1.85 -1.72 4.16
CA ASN A 70 -1.39 -1.70 5.54
C ASN A 70 -2.04 -2.84 6.36
N GLN A 71 -3.35 -3.06 6.24
CA GLN A 71 -4.06 -4.14 6.93
C GLN A 71 -3.57 -5.54 6.50
N ILE A 72 -3.32 -5.73 5.20
CA ILE A 72 -2.80 -6.99 4.66
C ILE A 72 -1.40 -7.26 5.21
N VAL A 73 -0.51 -6.26 5.21
CA VAL A 73 0.85 -6.38 5.75
C VAL A 73 0.82 -6.70 7.25
N GLU A 74 -0.03 -6.02 8.01
CA GLU A 74 -0.20 -6.27 9.45
C GLU A 74 -0.68 -7.70 9.72
N THR A 75 -1.71 -8.15 8.98
CA THR A 75 -2.26 -9.49 9.09
C THR A 75 -1.23 -10.56 8.72
N ALA A 76 -0.54 -10.38 7.60
CA ALA A 76 0.50 -11.29 7.14
C ALA A 76 1.66 -11.37 8.13
N SER A 77 2.09 -10.23 8.68
CA SER A 77 3.16 -10.17 9.68
C SER A 77 2.76 -10.87 10.98
N ALA A 78 1.52 -10.69 11.43
CA ALA A 78 0.98 -11.37 12.61
C ALA A 78 0.93 -12.89 12.40
N GLN A 79 0.49 -13.35 11.23
CA GLN A 79 0.47 -14.78 10.89
C GLN A 79 1.88 -15.39 10.84
N ILE A 80 2.82 -14.70 10.20
CA ILE A 80 4.23 -15.13 10.13
C ILE A 80 4.83 -15.27 11.53
N ARG A 81 4.60 -14.28 12.41
CA ARG A 81 5.06 -14.34 13.82
C ARG A 81 4.38 -15.49 14.58
N SER A 82 3.08 -15.71 14.36
CA SER A 82 2.35 -16.81 14.99
C SER A 82 2.94 -18.16 14.63
N VAL A 83 3.24 -18.41 13.34
CA VAL A 83 3.83 -19.67 12.87
C VAL A 83 5.23 -19.86 13.45
N ALA A 84 6.09 -18.82 13.42
CA ALA A 84 7.45 -18.90 13.98
C ALA A 84 7.47 -19.16 15.50
N ASN A 85 6.46 -18.67 16.23
CA ASN A 85 6.33 -18.92 17.66
C ASN A 85 5.73 -20.31 17.98
N MET A 86 4.86 -20.83 17.11
CA MET A 86 4.34 -22.20 17.24
C MET A 86 5.41 -23.26 16.98
N ASP A 87 6.37 -22.98 16.09
CA ASP A 87 7.50 -23.88 15.78
C ASP A 87 8.57 -23.92 16.88
N ASN A 88 8.58 -22.94 17.80
CA ASN A 88 9.49 -22.89 18.95
C ASN A 88 8.94 -23.58 20.22
N ASN A 89 7.75 -24.19 20.17
CA ASN A 89 7.18 -25.00 21.26
C ASN A 89 7.12 -26.48 20.86
#